data_AF-A0A960V3D7-F1
#
_entry.id   AF-A0A960V3D7-F1
#
_cell.length_a   1.000
_cell.length_b   1.000
_cell.length_c   1.000
_cell.angle_alpha   90.00
_cell.angle_beta   90.00
_cell.angle_gamma   90.00
#
_symmetry.space_group_name_H-M   'P 1'
#
loop_
_entity.id
_entity.type
_entity.pdbx_description
1 polymer ?
#
loop_
_entity_poly.entity_id
_entity_poly.type
_entity_poly.pdbx_seq_one_letter_code
_entity_poly.pdbx_strand_id
1 'polypeptide(L)'
;MQIFIAMQELGRLLFSLSTFGPGQQAPRLLILGLGSSRDRNIKTSMAMLKQYQHYLLITLLTGLILGLTHPAGYFTHDPQHKLIQAYSLWQNHFQSEELVYPWRDQDPDFSLYAYRETYLIHVGDRYLGQYPLFFSAIGALIYGVAGASALPLVGLLFTLAVFLFCGRLWGLQKGDYYIGVIAAPILLFGLDYTETNWLMGISLLGLTVMFRSPRRLRWYKRRYFYGAALAGLGVFLRLEMIPFFAAIWLAVLAVAWRLRPLRRPLLLRMALQMAAGFALTGLFFMAFNYWDYGHPLGPRFLVNVHSADYGDLKAFSLRVLSLLFWRENGFGIFGAAPWLAVALLFVLLHRRYQRWSWTLQILFISILIMIPLLVGLAPNDGVFNPFGPRYLALVYFPAVIVVSQVRRDFKIDEGAGRWLLWVYRAGLGWSALLFIVAVLALRLGAGSNVKFQKELAQLPGDVRLIGENRLLYKLGLQYFDPRPTLTLYSQADLEEALTSIKQRPDLKTILLLQGPPPPELSTTQKEILGRTGALQIFEADAAKWKQINDFADRLSVVCRLQHDFARKGFTARLFRCQ
;
A
#
# COMPACT_ATOMS: atom_id res chain seq x y z
N MET A 1 -19.73 22.29 -7.05
CA MET A 1 -19.28 23.43 -7.89
C MET A 1 -17.95 24.05 -7.41
N GLN A 2 -17.79 24.43 -6.14
CA GLN A 2 -16.53 25.03 -5.64
C GLN A 2 -15.32 24.07 -5.66
N ILE A 3 -15.52 22.76 -5.45
CA ILE A 3 -14.47 21.74 -5.62
C ILE A 3 -14.05 21.61 -7.09
N PHE A 4 -14.98 21.74 -8.03
CA PHE A 4 -14.69 21.70 -9.47
C PHE A 4 -13.88 22.93 -9.91
N ILE A 5 -14.17 24.11 -9.33
CA ILE A 5 -13.38 25.34 -9.52
C ILE A 5 -11.98 25.17 -8.90
N ALA A 6 -11.87 24.57 -7.71
CA ALA A 6 -10.58 24.29 -7.08
C ALA A 6 -9.75 23.27 -7.89
N MET A 7 -10.38 22.27 -8.50
CA MET A 7 -9.72 21.31 -9.39
C MET A 7 -9.37 21.91 -10.76
N GLN A 8 -10.17 22.83 -11.30
CA GLN A 8 -9.82 23.60 -12.50
C GLN A 8 -8.66 24.56 -12.23
N GLU A 9 -8.64 25.24 -11.09
CA GLU A 9 -7.52 26.08 -10.67
C GLU A 9 -6.27 25.25 -10.39
N LEU A 10 -6.40 24.05 -9.78
CA LEU A 10 -5.31 23.09 -9.63
C LEU A 10 -4.82 22.60 -11.00
N GLY A 11 -5.72 22.32 -11.95
CA GLY A 11 -5.41 21.93 -13.33
C GLY A 11 -4.68 23.03 -14.10
N ARG A 12 -5.14 24.29 -14.00
CA ARG A 12 -4.48 25.47 -14.56
C ARG A 12 -3.12 25.71 -13.90
N LEU A 13 -3.02 25.51 -12.59
CA LEU A 13 -1.77 25.59 -11.85
C LEU A 13 -0.79 24.53 -12.34
N LEU A 14 -1.23 23.28 -12.49
CA LEU A 14 -0.43 22.15 -13.00
C LEU A 14 0.02 22.37 -14.45
N PHE A 15 -0.83 22.94 -15.30
CA PHE A 15 -0.51 23.28 -16.69
C PHE A 15 0.48 24.48 -16.80
N SER A 16 0.36 25.46 -15.90
CA SER A 16 1.32 26.59 -15.80
C SER A 16 2.66 26.18 -15.19
N LEU A 17 2.67 25.11 -14.38
CA LEU A 17 3.87 24.54 -13.76
C LEU A 17 4.59 23.55 -14.68
N SER A 18 3.90 22.91 -15.62
CA SER A 18 4.52 22.00 -16.60
C SER A 18 5.28 22.71 -17.71
N THR A 19 5.04 24.00 -17.92
CA THR A 19 5.59 24.79 -19.03
C THR A 19 6.86 25.59 -18.68
N PHE A 20 7.25 25.68 -17.40
CA PHE A 20 8.40 26.51 -17.00
C PHE A 20 9.26 25.87 -15.90
N GLY A 21 10.50 25.52 -16.26
CA GLY A 21 11.54 25.16 -15.29
C GLY A 21 12.04 26.40 -14.52
N PRO A 22 12.65 26.23 -13.33
CA PRO A 22 13.22 27.34 -12.58
C PRO A 22 14.45 27.88 -13.32
N GLY A 23 14.31 29.05 -13.95
CA GLY A 23 15.41 29.79 -14.57
C GLY A 23 15.26 30.16 -16.06
N GLN A 24 14.17 29.79 -16.73
CA GLN A 24 13.96 30.16 -18.13
C GLN A 24 12.97 31.33 -18.26
N GLN A 25 13.41 32.41 -18.90
CA GLN A 25 12.52 33.49 -19.34
C GLN A 25 11.55 32.96 -20.41
N ALA A 26 10.30 33.42 -20.36
CA ALA A 26 9.25 33.00 -21.27
C ALA A 26 9.60 33.39 -22.73
N PRO A 27 9.53 32.47 -23.70
CA PRO A 27 9.49 32.88 -25.10
C PRO A 27 8.15 33.57 -25.32
N ARG A 28 8.19 34.83 -25.79
CA ARG A 28 7.00 35.51 -26.31
C ARG A 28 6.36 34.61 -27.36
N LEU A 29 5.16 34.13 -27.07
CA LEU A 29 4.36 33.36 -28.02
C LEU A 29 3.89 34.35 -29.11
N LEU A 30 4.64 34.40 -30.21
CA LEU A 30 4.23 35.10 -31.42
C LEU A 30 3.42 34.11 -32.27
N ILE A 31 2.12 34.35 -32.38
CA ILE A 31 1.27 33.70 -33.38
C ILE A 31 1.44 34.48 -34.70
N LEU A 32 1.57 33.72 -35.79
CA LEU A 32 1.61 34.07 -37.21
C LEU A 32 3.00 34.17 -37.86
N GLY A 33 3.28 33.16 -38.67
CA GLY A 33 4.45 33.04 -39.54
C GLY A 33 4.42 31.69 -40.27
N LEU A 34 3.48 31.54 -41.22
CA LEU A 34 3.43 30.41 -42.14
C LEU A 34 4.57 30.56 -43.16
N GLY A 35 5.76 30.07 -42.79
CA GLY A 35 6.92 30.00 -43.66
C GLY A 35 8.16 29.67 -42.83
N SER A 36 8.86 28.57 -43.13
CA SER A 36 10.00 28.04 -42.37
C SER A 36 9.71 27.30 -41.04
N SER A 37 8.44 27.11 -40.65
CA SER A 37 8.09 26.62 -39.30
C SER A 37 8.13 25.09 -39.09
N ARG A 38 8.21 24.28 -40.17
CA ARG A 38 8.11 22.81 -40.06
C ARG A 38 9.28 22.19 -39.29
N ASP A 39 10.52 22.56 -39.61
CA ASP A 39 11.72 22.00 -38.94
C ASP A 39 11.91 22.50 -37.51
N ARG A 40 11.53 23.76 -37.22
CA ARG A 40 11.54 24.29 -35.85
C ARG A 40 10.49 23.62 -34.99
N ASN A 41 9.29 23.39 -35.52
CA ASN A 41 8.24 22.65 -34.80
C ASN A 41 8.63 21.18 -34.57
N ILE A 42 9.31 20.53 -35.52
CA ILE A 42 9.80 19.15 -35.35
C ILE A 42 10.91 19.09 -34.29
N LYS A 43 11.91 19.99 -34.33
CA LYS A 43 12.99 20.01 -33.33
C LYS A 43 12.48 20.30 -31.91
N THR A 44 11.55 21.24 -31.75
CA THR A 44 10.94 21.54 -30.45
C THR A 44 10.09 20.37 -29.96
N SER A 45 9.32 19.73 -30.84
CA SER A 45 8.53 18.53 -30.50
C SER A 45 9.42 17.35 -30.10
N MET A 46 10.54 17.12 -30.81
CA MET A 46 11.52 16.09 -30.46
C MET A 46 12.25 16.37 -29.15
N ALA A 47 12.56 17.63 -28.86
CA ALA A 47 13.16 18.03 -27.58
C ALA A 47 12.19 17.78 -26.41
N MET A 48 10.91 18.14 -26.57
CA MET A 48 9.87 17.81 -25.59
C MET A 48 9.71 16.29 -25.43
N LEU A 49 9.65 15.54 -26.53
CA LEU A 49 9.55 14.07 -26.46
C LEU A 49 10.73 13.45 -25.70
N LYS A 50 11.97 13.89 -25.95
CA LYS A 50 13.17 13.44 -25.22
C LYS A 50 13.15 13.79 -23.73
N GLN A 51 12.50 14.90 -23.37
CA GLN A 51 12.30 15.32 -21.99
C GLN A 51 11.22 14.49 -21.29
N TYR A 52 10.16 14.09 -22.01
CA TYR A 52 9.02 13.37 -21.41
C TYR A 52 9.01 11.85 -21.62
N GLN A 53 9.94 11.30 -22.40
CA GLN A 53 10.01 9.88 -22.76
C GLN A 53 9.92 8.92 -21.57
N HIS A 54 10.51 9.26 -20.42
CA HIS A 54 10.48 8.38 -19.25
C HIS A 54 9.13 8.40 -18.54
N TYR A 55 8.39 9.52 -18.56
CA TYR A 55 7.02 9.57 -18.07
C TYR A 55 6.11 8.69 -18.93
N LEU A 56 6.27 8.77 -20.26
CA LEU A 56 5.55 7.90 -21.18
C LEU A 56 5.89 6.43 -20.93
N LEU A 57 7.18 6.08 -20.81
CA LEU A 57 7.58 4.69 -20.56
C LEU A 57 7.03 4.15 -19.23
N ILE A 58 7.07 4.94 -18.16
CA ILE A 58 6.50 4.55 -16.87
C ILE A 58 4.99 4.36 -16.97
N THR A 59 4.30 5.23 -17.72
CA THR A 59 2.85 5.13 -17.93
C THR A 59 2.51 3.87 -18.74
N LEU A 60 3.25 3.61 -19.83
CA LEU A 60 3.09 2.40 -20.65
C LEU A 60 3.40 1.13 -19.85
N LEU A 61 4.47 1.12 -19.04
CA LEU A 61 4.81 0.02 -18.15
C LEU A 61 3.71 -0.23 -17.13
N THR A 62 3.16 0.84 -16.55
CA THR A 62 2.05 0.76 -15.59
C THR A 62 0.81 0.16 -16.26
N GLY A 63 0.43 0.66 -17.43
CA GLY A 63 -0.70 0.13 -18.21
C GLY A 63 -0.52 -1.32 -18.63
N LEU A 64 0.69 -1.69 -19.07
CA LEU A 64 1.04 -3.07 -19.41
C LEU A 64 0.87 -4.00 -18.20
N ILE A 65 1.40 -3.62 -17.05
CA ILE A 65 1.31 -4.42 -15.83
C ILE A 65 -0.14 -4.58 -15.39
N LEU A 66 -0.91 -3.50 -15.37
CA LEU A 66 -2.35 -3.55 -15.05
C LEU A 66 -3.11 -4.46 -16.02
N GLY A 67 -2.80 -4.40 -17.32
CA GLY A 67 -3.39 -5.28 -18.32
C GLY A 67 -3.01 -6.75 -18.11
N LEU A 68 -1.77 -7.03 -17.70
CA LEU A 68 -1.27 -8.38 -17.47
C LEU A 68 -1.85 -9.05 -16.22
N THR A 69 -2.26 -8.27 -15.22
CA THR A 69 -2.52 -8.82 -13.89
C THR A 69 -4.00 -8.87 -13.47
N HIS A 70 -4.93 -8.47 -14.33
CA HIS A 70 -6.39 -8.59 -14.13
C HIS A 70 -6.89 -8.06 -12.76
N PRO A 71 -7.06 -6.73 -12.61
CA PRO A 71 -7.36 -6.09 -11.32
C PRO A 71 -8.57 -6.63 -10.55
N ALA A 72 -9.55 -7.21 -11.25
CA ALA A 72 -10.72 -7.84 -10.62
C ALA A 72 -10.35 -9.03 -9.71
N GLY A 73 -9.23 -9.71 -9.98
CA GLY A 73 -8.76 -10.86 -9.20
C GLY A 73 -8.02 -10.51 -7.90
N TYR A 74 -7.87 -9.21 -7.59
CA TYR A 74 -7.11 -8.72 -6.43
C TYR A 74 -7.95 -8.46 -5.19
N PHE A 75 -9.28 -8.53 -5.30
CA PHE A 75 -10.15 -8.46 -4.14
C PHE A 75 -10.11 -9.77 -3.36
N THR A 76 -9.03 -9.99 -2.62
CA THR A 76 -8.85 -11.17 -1.77
C THR A 76 -8.30 -10.77 -0.43
N HIS A 77 -8.82 -11.33 0.67
CA HIS A 77 -8.41 -10.95 2.03
C HIS A 77 -8.61 -9.44 2.24
N ASP A 78 -7.62 -8.70 2.76
CA ASP A 78 -7.66 -7.28 3.10
C ASP A 78 -8.40 -6.38 2.08
N PRO A 79 -8.02 -6.38 0.78
CA PRO A 79 -8.74 -5.70 -0.30
C PRO A 79 -10.24 -5.97 -0.36
N GLN A 80 -10.66 -7.22 -0.13
CA GLN A 80 -12.06 -7.61 -0.19
C GLN A 80 -12.84 -6.96 0.97
N HIS A 81 -12.31 -6.99 2.19
CA HIS A 81 -12.96 -6.34 3.34
C HIS A 81 -13.07 -4.83 3.17
N LYS A 82 -12.01 -4.19 2.66
CA LYS A 82 -12.05 -2.76 2.34
C LYS A 82 -13.12 -2.45 1.30
N LEU A 83 -13.30 -3.35 0.32
CA LEU A 83 -14.35 -3.22 -0.68
C LEU A 83 -15.74 -3.39 -0.05
N ILE A 84 -15.91 -4.32 0.89
CA ILE A 84 -17.18 -4.51 1.63
C ILE A 84 -17.52 -3.24 2.41
N GLN A 85 -16.57 -2.63 3.10
CA GLN A 85 -16.79 -1.39 3.85
C GLN A 85 -17.13 -0.22 2.91
N ALA A 86 -16.42 -0.08 1.78
CA ALA A 86 -16.73 0.91 0.75
C ALA A 86 -18.12 0.69 0.12
N TYR A 87 -18.48 -0.55 -0.18
CA TYR A 87 -19.80 -0.92 -0.68
C TYR A 87 -20.89 -0.58 0.33
N SER A 88 -20.68 -0.88 1.62
CA SER A 88 -21.65 -0.61 2.68
C SER A 88 -21.93 0.88 2.84
N LEU A 89 -20.88 1.72 2.81
CA LEU A 89 -21.02 3.18 2.81
C LEU A 89 -21.81 3.68 1.59
N TRP A 90 -21.55 3.09 0.42
CA TRP A 90 -22.25 3.45 -0.81
C TRP A 90 -23.75 3.09 -0.74
N GLN A 91 -24.07 1.87 -0.30
CA GLN A 91 -25.45 1.39 -0.17
C GLN A 91 -26.25 2.18 0.86
N ASN A 92 -25.63 2.54 1.99
CA ASN A 92 -26.26 3.32 3.04
C ASN A 92 -26.19 4.84 2.79
N HIS A 93 -25.84 5.29 1.58
CA HIS A 93 -25.74 6.70 1.20
C HIS A 93 -24.90 7.56 2.16
N PHE A 94 -23.81 7.01 2.70
CA PHE A 94 -22.94 7.64 3.69
C PHE A 94 -23.64 8.05 5.00
N GLN A 95 -24.80 7.47 5.33
CA GLN A 95 -25.52 7.74 6.57
C GLN A 95 -25.03 6.91 7.76
N SER A 96 -24.45 5.73 7.49
CA SER A 96 -23.92 4.83 8.51
C SER A 96 -22.67 4.11 8.00
N GLU A 97 -21.74 3.82 8.92
CA GLU A 97 -20.55 3.00 8.70
C GLU A 97 -20.82 1.49 8.85
N GLU A 98 -22.05 1.14 9.26
CA GLU A 98 -22.46 -0.23 9.48
C GLU A 98 -22.31 -1.07 8.22
N LEU A 99 -21.74 -2.27 8.38
CA LEU A 99 -21.53 -3.21 7.30
C LEU A 99 -22.89 -3.75 6.82
N VAL A 100 -23.09 -3.70 5.51
CA VAL A 100 -24.27 -4.28 4.88
C VAL A 100 -24.12 -5.80 4.91
N TYR A 101 -25.03 -6.45 5.62
CA TYR A 101 -25.10 -7.90 5.74
C TYR A 101 -26.49 -8.38 5.35
N PRO A 102 -26.66 -9.03 4.18
CA PRO A 102 -27.97 -9.46 3.68
C PRO A 102 -28.73 -10.44 4.59
N TRP A 103 -28.04 -11.05 5.56
CA TRP A 103 -28.61 -12.04 6.47
C TRP A 103 -28.83 -11.51 7.89
N ARG A 104 -28.69 -10.20 8.11
CA ARG A 104 -28.83 -9.56 9.42
C ARG A 104 -30.14 -9.87 10.14
N ASP A 105 -31.25 -9.95 9.42
CA ASP A 105 -32.57 -10.19 10.02
C ASP A 105 -32.66 -11.60 10.67
N GLN A 106 -31.89 -12.56 10.16
CA GLN A 106 -31.85 -13.92 10.68
C GLN A 106 -30.59 -14.22 11.52
N ASP A 107 -29.63 -13.31 11.52
CA ASP A 107 -28.36 -13.35 12.25
C ASP A 107 -28.00 -11.93 12.71
N PRO A 108 -28.69 -11.41 13.75
CA PRO A 108 -28.49 -10.04 14.22
C PRO A 108 -27.12 -9.85 14.87
N ASP A 109 -26.54 -10.92 15.41
CA ASP A 109 -25.27 -10.88 16.13
C ASP A 109 -24.04 -11.01 15.20
N PHE A 110 -24.26 -11.16 13.89
CA PHE A 110 -23.23 -11.42 12.89
C PHE A 110 -22.42 -12.68 13.23
N SER A 111 -23.07 -13.67 13.86
CA SER A 111 -22.46 -14.96 14.10
C SER A 111 -22.09 -15.53 12.73
N LEU A 112 -22.99 -15.80 11.80
CA LEU A 112 -22.67 -16.44 10.52
C LEU A 112 -21.95 -15.53 9.48
N TYR A 113 -21.57 -14.31 9.87
CA TYR A 113 -20.87 -13.37 9.00
C TYR A 113 -19.50 -13.90 8.54
N ALA A 114 -19.19 -13.61 7.27
CA ALA A 114 -17.98 -14.07 6.61
C ALA A 114 -16.68 -13.73 7.35
N TYR A 115 -16.61 -12.56 7.98
CA TYR A 115 -15.34 -12.02 8.42
C TYR A 115 -15.41 -11.63 9.88
N ARG A 116 -15.45 -12.64 10.75
CA ARG A 116 -15.47 -12.47 12.22
C ARG A 116 -14.14 -11.90 12.77
N GLU A 117 -14.15 -11.66 14.08
CA GLU A 117 -12.99 -11.29 14.87
C GLU A 117 -12.34 -9.98 14.40
N THR A 118 -11.07 -10.02 13.98
CA THR A 118 -10.28 -8.83 13.65
C THR A 118 -10.86 -7.97 12.53
N TYR A 119 -11.76 -8.50 11.69
CA TYR A 119 -12.38 -7.75 10.60
C TYR A 119 -13.73 -7.12 10.93
N LEU A 120 -14.29 -7.44 12.10
CA LEU A 120 -15.61 -7.02 12.53
C LEU A 120 -15.54 -6.39 13.92
N ILE A 121 -15.89 -5.12 14.01
CA ILE A 121 -15.82 -4.37 15.26
C ILE A 121 -17.23 -4.04 15.73
N HIS A 122 -17.52 -4.38 16.97
CA HIS A 122 -18.79 -4.05 17.61
C HIS A 122 -18.65 -2.74 18.40
N VAL A 123 -19.38 -1.70 18.01
CA VAL A 123 -19.38 -0.37 18.67
C VAL A 123 -20.82 0.07 18.94
N GLY A 124 -21.22 0.00 20.21
CA GLY A 124 -22.64 0.17 20.57
C GLY A 124 -23.45 -0.96 19.94
N ASP A 125 -24.47 -0.62 19.16
CA ASP A 125 -25.32 -1.58 18.43
C ASP A 125 -24.90 -1.76 16.95
N ARG A 126 -23.72 -1.24 16.56
CA ARG A 126 -23.24 -1.22 15.17
C ARG A 126 -22.13 -2.22 14.94
N TYR A 127 -22.18 -2.89 13.79
CA TYR A 127 -21.14 -3.77 13.28
C TYR A 127 -20.34 -3.09 12.18
N LEU A 128 -19.08 -2.75 12.47
CA LEU A 128 -18.22 -1.91 11.64
C LEU A 128 -17.03 -2.68 11.08
N GLY A 129 -16.51 -2.22 9.93
CA GLY A 129 -15.25 -2.72 9.39
C GLY A 129 -14.03 -2.11 10.09
N GLN A 130 -12.93 -2.86 10.16
CA GLN A 130 -11.71 -2.39 10.84
C GLN A 130 -10.88 -1.35 10.08
N TYR A 131 -11.18 -1.08 8.81
CA TYR A 131 -10.37 -0.20 7.98
C TYR A 131 -10.76 1.26 8.16
N PRO A 132 -9.84 2.21 7.91
CA PRO A 132 -10.12 3.62 8.11
C PRO A 132 -11.29 4.11 7.26
N LEU A 133 -12.27 4.74 7.92
CA LEU A 133 -13.46 5.30 7.26
C LEU A 133 -13.11 6.17 6.06
N PHE A 134 -12.12 7.07 6.20
CA PHE A 134 -11.77 8.00 5.12
C PHE A 134 -11.32 7.28 3.84
N PHE A 135 -10.59 6.17 3.98
CA PHE A 135 -10.21 5.34 2.84
C PHE A 135 -11.44 4.68 2.21
N SER A 136 -12.31 4.09 3.04
CA SER A 136 -13.55 3.45 2.59
C SER A 136 -14.52 4.44 1.93
N ALA A 137 -14.57 5.70 2.40
CA ALA A 137 -15.41 6.74 1.82
C ALA A 137 -14.91 7.18 0.44
N ILE A 138 -13.60 7.35 0.26
CA ILE A 138 -13.00 7.57 -1.07
C ILE A 138 -13.30 6.38 -1.99
N GLY A 139 -13.15 5.16 -1.46
CA GLY A 139 -13.49 3.93 -2.15
C GLY A 139 -14.95 3.88 -2.60
N ALA A 140 -15.89 4.22 -1.71
CA ALA A 140 -17.32 4.23 -1.99
C ALA A 140 -17.67 5.16 -3.17
N LEU A 141 -17.09 6.37 -3.20
CA LEU A 141 -17.27 7.31 -4.30
C LEU A 141 -16.72 6.76 -5.63
N ILE A 142 -15.53 6.16 -5.61
CA ILE A 142 -14.94 5.55 -6.81
C ILE A 142 -15.78 4.36 -7.29
N TYR A 143 -16.21 3.51 -6.34
CA TYR A 143 -17.07 2.37 -6.63
C TYR A 143 -18.38 2.80 -7.29
N GLY A 144 -19.05 3.82 -6.74
CA GLY A 144 -20.32 4.32 -7.29
C GLY A 144 -20.21 4.91 -8.70
N VAL A 145 -19.06 5.51 -9.05
CA VAL A 145 -18.86 6.15 -10.36
C VAL A 145 -18.28 5.20 -11.40
N ALA A 146 -17.34 4.34 -11.02
CA ALA A 146 -16.50 3.57 -11.95
C ALA A 146 -16.43 2.07 -11.63
N GLY A 147 -17.14 1.61 -10.60
CA GLY A 147 -17.17 0.21 -10.17
C GLY A 147 -15.91 -0.23 -9.41
N ALA A 148 -15.95 -1.46 -8.89
CA ALA A 148 -14.87 -2.02 -8.07
C ALA A 148 -13.52 -2.09 -8.80
N SER A 149 -13.51 -2.41 -10.10
CA SER A 149 -12.27 -2.53 -10.89
C SER A 149 -11.45 -1.25 -10.96
N ALA A 150 -12.05 -0.08 -10.74
CA ALA A 150 -11.35 1.20 -10.74
C ALA A 150 -10.59 1.47 -9.44
N LEU A 151 -10.89 0.78 -8.34
CA LEU A 151 -10.38 1.11 -7.00
C LEU A 151 -8.86 1.04 -6.88
N PRO A 152 -8.17 -0.04 -7.29
CA PRO A 152 -6.70 -0.08 -7.25
C PRO A 152 -6.10 0.96 -8.21
N LEU A 153 -6.73 1.14 -9.37
CA LEU A 153 -6.25 2.02 -10.44
C LEU A 153 -6.18 3.49 -9.99
N VAL A 154 -7.23 4.00 -9.36
CA VAL A 154 -7.27 5.42 -8.96
C VAL A 154 -6.20 5.74 -7.93
N GLY A 155 -5.99 4.87 -6.93
CA GLY A 155 -4.95 5.05 -5.93
C GLY A 155 -3.54 5.02 -6.54
N LEU A 156 -3.28 4.07 -7.44
CA LEU A 156 -2.02 3.99 -8.18
C LEU A 156 -1.78 5.23 -9.05
N LEU A 157 -2.78 5.64 -9.84
CA LEU A 157 -2.65 6.82 -10.71
C LEU A 157 -2.44 8.10 -9.91
N PHE A 158 -3.11 8.25 -8.76
CA PHE A 158 -2.89 9.36 -7.85
C PHE A 158 -1.43 9.40 -7.38
N THR A 159 -0.93 8.30 -6.79
CA THR A 159 0.43 8.25 -6.24
C THR A 159 1.49 8.39 -7.32
N LEU A 160 1.26 7.79 -8.49
CA LEU A 160 2.15 7.93 -9.63
C LEU A 160 2.17 9.38 -10.14
N ALA A 161 1.02 10.02 -10.32
CA ALA A 161 0.95 11.42 -10.75
C ALA A 161 1.68 12.34 -9.75
N VAL A 162 1.45 12.14 -8.44
CA VAL A 162 2.14 12.88 -7.39
C VAL A 162 3.65 12.61 -7.44
N PHE A 163 4.09 11.36 -7.60
CA PHE A 163 5.51 11.03 -7.69
C PHE A 163 6.19 11.68 -8.90
N LEU A 164 5.55 11.60 -10.07
CA LEU A 164 6.08 12.18 -11.30
C LEU A 164 6.16 13.71 -11.22
N PHE A 165 5.14 14.36 -10.63
CA PHE A 165 5.10 15.80 -10.44
C PHE A 165 6.11 16.27 -9.38
N CYS A 166 6.03 15.73 -8.16
CA CYS A 166 6.92 16.09 -7.06
C CYS A 166 8.37 15.74 -7.39
N GLY A 167 8.63 14.62 -8.07
CA GLY A 167 9.96 14.23 -8.52
C GLY A 167 10.66 15.32 -9.35
N ARG A 168 9.93 16.08 -10.17
CA ARG A 168 10.49 17.23 -10.90
C ARG A 168 10.92 18.35 -9.96
N LEU A 169 10.11 18.66 -8.95
CA LEU A 169 10.41 19.69 -7.95
C LEU A 169 11.61 19.32 -7.06
N TRP A 170 11.79 18.02 -6.81
CA TRP A 170 12.97 17.48 -6.16
C TRP A 170 14.20 17.39 -7.09
N GLY A 171 13.99 17.53 -8.40
CA GLY A 171 15.04 17.46 -9.41
C GLY A 171 15.55 16.04 -9.63
N LEU A 172 14.69 15.02 -9.51
CA LEU A 172 15.05 13.62 -9.75
C LEU A 172 15.53 13.40 -11.19
N GLN A 173 16.56 12.56 -11.35
CA GLN A 173 17.07 12.15 -12.66
C GLN A 173 16.22 11.01 -13.23
N LYS A 174 16.34 10.75 -14.55
CA LYS A 174 15.61 9.67 -15.25
C LYS A 174 15.70 8.33 -14.50
N GLY A 175 16.91 7.94 -14.08
CA GLY A 175 17.16 6.72 -13.33
C GLY A 175 16.41 6.63 -12.00
N ASP A 176 16.20 7.75 -11.30
CA ASP A 176 15.58 7.78 -9.98
C ASP A 176 14.07 7.50 -10.05
N TYR A 177 13.41 7.87 -11.15
CA TYR A 177 12.02 7.50 -11.37
C TYR A 177 11.85 5.99 -11.51
N TYR A 178 12.75 5.30 -12.21
CA TYR A 178 12.73 3.84 -12.31
C TYR A 178 13.01 3.18 -10.96
N ILE A 179 13.94 3.72 -10.16
CA ILE A 179 14.15 3.25 -8.78
C ILE A 179 12.85 3.38 -7.97
N GLY A 180 12.17 4.54 -8.03
CA GLY A 180 10.90 4.74 -7.34
C GLY A 180 9.83 3.73 -7.76
N VAL A 181 9.64 3.53 -9.06
CA VAL A 181 8.55 2.69 -9.60
C VAL A 181 8.83 1.20 -9.40
N ILE A 182 10.05 0.75 -9.69
CA ILE A 182 10.41 -0.67 -9.77
C ILE A 182 11.07 -1.14 -8.47
N ALA A 183 12.01 -0.38 -7.92
CA ALA A 183 12.84 -0.81 -6.78
C ALA A 183 12.32 -0.32 -5.41
N ALA A 184 11.42 0.66 -5.38
CA ALA A 184 10.79 1.24 -4.18
C ALA A 184 9.28 0.91 -4.12
N PRO A 185 8.94 -0.34 -4.47
CA PRO A 185 7.78 -0.88 -5.18
C PRO A 185 6.45 -0.09 -5.21
N ILE A 186 6.45 1.20 -5.61
CA ILE A 186 5.22 2.03 -5.72
C ILE A 186 4.18 1.33 -6.59
N LEU A 187 4.61 0.81 -7.74
CA LEU A 187 3.70 0.20 -8.69
C LEU A 187 3.08 -1.08 -8.13
N LEU A 188 3.80 -1.88 -7.34
CA LEU A 188 3.25 -3.10 -6.75
C LEU A 188 2.25 -2.82 -5.64
N PHE A 189 2.55 -1.87 -4.75
CA PHE A 189 1.53 -1.42 -3.79
C PHE A 189 0.31 -0.89 -4.54
N GLY A 190 0.52 -0.25 -5.70
CA GLY A 190 -0.48 0.21 -6.65
C GLY A 190 -1.42 -0.82 -7.24
N LEU A 191 -0.98 -2.08 -7.35
CA LEU A 191 -1.80 -3.14 -7.92
C LEU A 191 -2.89 -3.62 -6.96
N ASP A 192 -2.70 -3.38 -5.67
CA ASP A 192 -3.64 -3.79 -4.63
C ASP A 192 -4.60 -2.67 -4.24
N TYR A 193 -5.82 -3.01 -3.78
CA TYR A 193 -6.72 -2.02 -3.20
C TYR A 193 -6.28 -1.69 -1.77
N THR A 194 -5.36 -0.73 -1.66
CA THR A 194 -4.69 -0.37 -0.40
C THR A 194 -4.59 1.12 -0.15
N GLU A 195 -4.80 1.49 1.11
CA GLU A 195 -4.58 2.82 1.65
C GLU A 195 -3.10 3.24 1.63
N THR A 196 -2.17 2.28 1.55
CA THR A 196 -0.72 2.53 1.50
C THR A 196 -0.34 3.42 0.32
N ASN A 197 -0.98 3.26 -0.85
CA ASN A 197 -0.69 4.11 -2.00
C ASN A 197 -1.04 5.56 -1.73
N TRP A 198 -2.27 5.81 -1.28
CA TRP A 198 -2.75 7.14 -0.94
C TRP A 198 -1.88 7.81 0.12
N LEU A 199 -1.50 7.05 1.16
CA LEU A 199 -0.60 7.49 2.20
C LEU A 199 0.77 7.91 1.65
N MET A 200 1.37 7.11 0.77
CA MET A 200 2.63 7.44 0.10
C MET A 200 2.50 8.71 -0.74
N GLY A 201 1.42 8.87 -1.52
CA GLY A 201 1.17 10.06 -2.33
C GLY A 201 1.02 11.32 -1.47
N ILE A 202 0.15 11.28 -0.45
CA ILE A 202 -0.10 12.41 0.45
C ILE A 202 1.16 12.80 1.23
N SER A 203 1.92 11.82 1.74
CA SER A 203 3.18 12.08 2.44
C SER A 203 4.22 12.75 1.55
N LEU A 204 4.40 12.29 0.30
CA LEU A 204 5.30 12.94 -0.65
C LEU A 204 4.84 14.36 -1.00
N LEU A 205 3.53 14.56 -1.19
CA LEU A 205 2.99 15.89 -1.46
C LEU A 205 3.23 16.82 -0.27
N GLY A 206 2.97 16.36 0.96
CA GLY A 206 3.28 17.09 2.20
C GLY A 206 4.75 17.47 2.32
N LEU A 207 5.66 16.51 2.13
CA LEU A 207 7.12 16.75 2.09
C LEU A 207 7.51 17.79 1.04
N THR A 208 6.93 17.69 -0.16
CA THR A 208 7.22 18.59 -1.28
C THR A 208 6.71 20.00 -0.97
N VAL A 209 5.53 20.14 -0.39
CA VAL A 209 5.01 21.43 0.07
C VAL A 209 5.93 22.03 1.13
N MET A 210 6.36 21.25 2.13
CA MET A 210 7.26 21.74 3.17
C MET A 210 8.61 22.22 2.62
N PHE A 211 9.24 21.44 1.75
CA PHE A 211 10.65 21.62 1.42
C PHE A 211 10.95 22.15 0.01
N ARG A 212 9.98 22.06 -0.92
CA ARG A 212 10.17 22.39 -2.35
C ARG A 212 9.12 23.33 -2.94
N SER A 213 8.24 23.92 -2.13
CA SER A 213 7.27 24.91 -2.60
C SER A 213 7.94 26.11 -3.29
N PRO A 214 7.46 26.55 -4.47
CA PRO A 214 7.92 27.78 -5.12
C PRO A 214 7.74 29.04 -4.28
N ARG A 215 8.75 29.92 -4.25
CA ARG A 215 8.74 31.21 -3.50
C ARG A 215 7.62 32.17 -3.91
N ARG A 216 7.14 32.07 -5.16
CA ARG A 216 6.09 32.92 -5.72
C ARG A 216 4.68 32.68 -5.13
N LEU A 217 4.49 31.59 -4.39
CA LEU A 217 3.19 31.24 -3.83
C LEU A 217 2.87 32.12 -2.62
N ARG A 218 1.66 32.70 -2.56
CA ARG A 218 1.23 33.60 -1.47
C ARG A 218 1.39 32.96 -0.08
N TRP A 219 1.15 31.66 0.00
CA TRP A 219 1.22 30.87 1.23
C TRP A 219 2.63 30.33 1.56
N TYR A 220 3.65 30.66 0.76
CA TYR A 220 5.02 30.13 0.93
C TYR A 220 5.60 30.33 2.34
N LYS A 221 5.31 31.47 2.99
CA LYS A 221 5.77 31.76 4.37
C LYS A 221 5.21 30.79 5.43
N ARG A 222 4.12 30.10 5.10
CA ARG A 222 3.43 29.10 5.95
C ARG A 222 3.49 27.69 5.34
N ARG A 223 4.35 27.45 4.36
CA ARG A 223 4.45 26.15 3.66
C ARG A 223 4.69 24.97 4.59
N TYR A 224 5.37 25.18 5.72
CA TYR A 224 5.65 24.12 6.69
C TYR A 224 4.39 23.69 7.44
N PHE A 225 3.54 24.66 7.78
CA PHE A 225 2.22 24.41 8.33
C PHE A 225 1.34 23.64 7.34
N TYR A 226 1.20 24.15 6.11
CA TYR A 226 0.34 23.50 5.10
C TYR A 226 0.85 22.11 4.70
N GLY A 227 2.16 21.94 4.55
CA GLY A 227 2.74 20.65 4.20
C GLY A 227 2.64 19.64 5.34
N ALA A 228 2.73 20.06 6.60
CA ALA A 228 2.53 19.20 7.76
C ALA A 228 1.05 18.86 8.00
N ALA A 229 0.13 19.79 7.77
CA ALA A 229 -1.31 19.52 7.80
C ALA A 229 -1.69 18.51 6.70
N LEU A 230 -1.18 18.70 5.48
CA LEU A 230 -1.38 17.74 4.39
C LEU A 230 -0.80 16.37 4.73
N ALA A 231 0.39 16.31 5.32
CA ALA A 231 0.98 15.08 5.82
C ALA A 231 0.09 14.45 6.92
N GLY A 232 -0.45 15.25 7.84
CA GLY A 232 -1.31 14.78 8.91
C GLY A 232 -2.67 14.22 8.46
N LEU A 233 -3.16 14.59 7.27
CA LEU A 233 -4.29 13.88 6.64
C LEU A 233 -3.98 12.38 6.41
N GLY A 234 -2.71 12.00 6.30
CA GLY A 234 -2.32 10.60 6.22
C GLY A 234 -2.69 9.77 7.46
N VAL A 235 -2.92 10.39 8.63
CA VAL A 235 -3.37 9.69 9.84
C VAL A 235 -4.76 9.09 9.65
N PHE A 236 -5.63 9.73 8.85
CA PHE A 236 -6.94 9.19 8.48
C PHE A 236 -6.86 7.94 7.59
N LEU A 237 -5.69 7.65 7.02
CA LEU A 237 -5.45 6.43 6.25
C LEU A 237 -4.69 5.40 7.08
N ARG A 238 -3.66 5.82 7.82
CA ARG A 238 -2.73 4.92 8.49
C ARG A 238 -2.05 5.62 9.67
N LEU A 239 -2.02 4.94 10.82
CA LEU A 239 -1.43 5.48 12.06
C LEU A 239 0.10 5.63 11.97
N GLU A 240 0.76 4.93 11.05
CA GLU A 240 2.18 5.01 10.72
C GLU A 240 2.60 6.42 10.29
N MET A 241 1.64 7.27 9.91
CA MET A 241 1.89 8.67 9.65
C MET A 241 2.33 9.46 10.89
N ILE A 242 1.92 9.02 12.09
CA ILE A 242 2.32 9.62 13.38
C ILE A 242 3.83 9.43 13.60
N PRO A 243 4.39 8.20 13.66
CA PRO A 243 5.82 8.01 13.81
C PRO A 243 6.63 8.56 12.63
N PHE A 244 6.08 8.53 11.40
CA PHE A 244 6.71 9.20 10.25
C PHE A 244 6.89 10.70 10.48
N PHE A 245 5.82 11.40 10.88
CA PHE A 245 5.90 12.84 11.16
C PHE A 245 6.84 13.13 12.34
N ALA A 246 6.75 12.33 13.42
CA ALA A 246 7.65 12.45 14.56
C ALA A 246 9.12 12.31 14.14
N ALA A 247 9.46 11.35 13.27
CA ALA A 247 10.81 11.17 12.77
C ALA A 247 11.33 12.39 11.98
N ILE A 248 10.49 13.01 11.14
CA ILE A 248 10.86 14.23 10.42
C ILE A 248 11.01 15.41 11.40
N TRP A 249 10.08 15.58 12.32
CA TRP A 249 10.12 16.65 13.31
C TRP A 249 11.36 16.55 14.21
N LEU A 250 11.69 15.35 14.71
CA LEU A 250 12.91 15.08 15.47
C LEU A 250 14.16 15.32 14.62
N ALA A 251 14.15 14.96 13.34
CA ALA A 251 15.25 15.25 12.43
C ALA A 251 15.48 16.76 12.24
N VAL A 252 14.41 17.56 12.21
CA VAL A 252 14.49 19.04 12.20
C VAL A 252 15.17 19.55 13.46
N LEU A 253 14.77 19.05 14.63
CA LEU A 253 15.37 19.44 15.90
C LEU A 253 16.85 19.03 16.00
N ALA A 254 17.18 17.82 15.54
CA ALA A 254 18.55 17.32 15.49
C ALA A 254 19.46 18.20 14.60
N VAL A 255 18.98 18.58 13.41
CA VAL A 255 19.72 19.50 12.53
C VAL A 255 19.81 20.89 13.16
N ALA A 256 18.75 21.39 13.80
CA ALA A 256 18.75 22.69 14.47
C ALA A 256 19.75 22.76 15.62
N TRP A 257 19.89 21.69 16.40
CA TRP A 257 20.83 21.61 17.53
C TRP A 257 22.29 21.71 17.08
N ARG A 258 22.61 21.15 15.92
CA ARG A 258 23.97 21.16 15.35
C ARG A 258 24.36 22.51 14.72
N LEU A 259 23.40 23.37 14.39
CA LEU A 259 23.66 24.60 13.63
C LEU A 259 24.07 25.79 14.51
N ARG A 260 24.84 26.71 13.92
CA ARG A 260 25.22 27.98 14.55
C ARG A 260 23.98 28.76 15.06
N PRO A 261 24.10 29.55 16.14
CA PRO A 261 22.98 30.24 16.78
C PRO A 261 22.10 31.06 15.82
N LEU A 262 22.69 31.70 14.81
CA LEU A 262 22.00 32.53 13.82
C LEU A 262 20.94 31.80 12.97
N ARG A 263 21.11 30.49 12.74
CA ARG A 263 20.24 29.70 11.86
C ARG A 263 19.25 28.81 12.63
N ARG A 264 19.50 28.62 13.93
CA ARG A 264 18.67 27.82 14.83
C ARG A 264 17.22 28.35 14.96
N PRO A 265 16.95 29.67 15.10
CA PRO A 265 15.58 30.20 15.20
C PRO A 265 14.71 29.88 13.98
N LEU A 266 15.30 29.85 12.77
CA LEU A 266 14.57 29.54 11.54
C LEU A 266 14.04 28.10 11.55
N LEU A 267 14.86 27.14 11.98
CA LEU A 267 14.48 25.73 12.05
C LEU A 267 13.52 25.45 13.21
N LEU A 268 13.66 26.15 14.34
CA LEU A 268 12.68 26.07 15.42
C LEU A 268 11.32 26.62 14.99
N ARG A 269 11.29 27.75 14.28
CA ARG A 269 10.05 28.27 13.67
C ARG A 269 9.44 27.28 12.67
N MET A 270 10.29 26.61 11.88
CA MET A 270 9.85 25.53 10.98
C MET A 270 9.23 24.37 11.77
N ALA A 271 9.90 23.88 12.81
CA ALA A 271 9.41 22.80 13.66
C ALA A 271 8.08 23.14 14.34
N LEU A 272 7.91 24.39 14.82
CA LEU A 272 6.66 24.88 15.39
C LEU A 272 5.53 24.93 14.35
N GLN A 273 5.80 25.46 13.16
CA GLN A 273 4.81 25.46 12.08
C GLN A 273 4.41 24.03 11.68
N MET A 274 5.37 23.11 11.61
CA MET A 274 5.10 21.71 11.31
C MET A 274 4.23 21.08 12.41
N ALA A 275 4.60 21.26 13.67
CA ALA A 275 3.84 20.74 14.82
C ALA A 275 2.41 21.27 14.81
N ALA A 276 2.22 22.58 14.62
CA ALA A 276 0.90 23.19 14.54
C ALA A 276 0.07 22.67 13.36
N GLY A 277 0.69 22.50 12.19
CA GLY A 277 0.02 21.97 11.00
C GLY A 277 -0.44 20.52 11.18
N PHE A 278 0.45 19.66 11.68
CA PHE A 278 0.12 18.26 11.94
C PHE A 278 -0.89 18.11 13.09
N ALA A 279 -0.74 18.90 14.17
CA ALA A 279 -1.66 18.89 15.31
C ALA A 279 -3.08 19.26 14.89
N LEU A 280 -3.27 20.21 13.97
CA LEU A 280 -4.61 20.55 13.46
C LEU A 280 -5.34 19.32 12.91
N THR A 281 -4.68 18.56 12.03
CA THR A 281 -5.29 17.36 11.43
C THR A 281 -5.30 16.16 12.36
N GLY A 282 -4.27 16.00 13.19
CA GLY A 282 -4.15 14.89 14.14
C GLY A 282 -5.14 14.99 15.29
N LEU A 283 -5.35 16.19 15.84
CA LEU A 283 -6.37 16.43 16.87
C LEU A 283 -7.77 16.30 16.29
N PHE A 284 -8.00 16.75 15.05
CA PHE A 284 -9.28 16.51 14.36
C PHE A 284 -9.55 15.01 14.20
N PHE A 285 -8.56 14.23 13.76
CA PHE A 285 -8.64 12.77 13.73
C PHE A 285 -8.95 12.18 15.11
N MET A 286 -8.23 12.58 16.16
CA MET A 286 -8.44 12.05 17.50
C MET A 286 -9.82 12.39 18.05
N ALA A 287 -10.29 13.62 17.85
CA ALA A 287 -11.62 14.05 18.27
C ALA A 287 -12.71 13.26 17.54
N PHE A 288 -12.58 13.10 16.21
CA PHE A 288 -13.51 12.30 15.42
C PHE A 288 -13.58 10.85 15.92
N ASN A 289 -12.43 10.18 16.09
CA ASN A 289 -12.41 8.79 16.52
C ASN A 289 -12.88 8.61 17.98
N TYR A 290 -12.58 9.56 18.86
CA TYR A 290 -13.06 9.52 20.23
C TYR A 290 -14.58 9.67 20.28
N TRP A 291 -15.14 10.56 19.46
CA TRP A 291 -16.59 10.73 19.35
C TRP A 291 -17.28 9.46 18.83
N ASP A 292 -16.82 8.89 17.72
CA ASP A 292 -17.56 7.80 17.06
C ASP A 292 -17.25 6.41 17.63
N TYR A 293 -16.03 6.18 18.10
CA TYR A 293 -15.56 4.86 18.54
C TYR A 293 -15.15 4.81 20.02
N GLY A 294 -15.21 5.92 20.76
CA GLY A 294 -14.78 5.99 22.16
C GLY A 294 -13.26 5.94 22.38
N HIS A 295 -12.44 5.93 21.32
CA HIS A 295 -10.99 5.83 21.41
C HIS A 295 -10.26 6.75 20.41
N PRO A 296 -9.29 7.59 20.83
CA PRO A 296 -8.70 8.63 19.97
C PRO A 296 -7.87 8.09 18.80
N LEU A 297 -7.40 6.85 18.86
CA LEU A 297 -6.65 6.21 17.75
C LEU A 297 -7.54 5.38 16.82
N GLY A 298 -8.84 5.30 17.11
CA GLY A 298 -9.83 4.65 16.27
C GLY A 298 -9.82 3.11 16.33
N PRO A 299 -10.73 2.50 15.55
CA PRO A 299 -11.02 1.06 15.56
C PRO A 299 -9.81 0.20 15.21
N ARG A 300 -9.01 0.64 14.24
CA ARG A 300 -7.83 -0.09 13.79
C ARG A 300 -6.80 -0.27 14.90
N PHE A 301 -6.64 0.73 15.78
CA PHE A 301 -5.76 0.58 16.93
C PHE A 301 -6.30 -0.47 17.90
N LEU A 302 -7.60 -0.42 18.21
CA LEU A 302 -8.26 -1.37 19.10
C LEU A 302 -8.06 -2.81 18.63
N VAL A 303 -8.27 -3.10 17.35
CA VAL A 303 -8.06 -4.45 16.80
C VAL A 303 -6.59 -4.88 16.91
N ASN A 304 -5.65 -4.01 16.54
CA ASN A 304 -4.24 -4.39 16.50
C ASN A 304 -3.59 -4.57 17.88
N VAL A 305 -4.03 -3.84 18.90
CA VAL A 305 -3.48 -3.96 20.26
C VAL A 305 -3.74 -5.34 20.86
N HIS A 306 -4.92 -5.92 20.62
CA HIS A 306 -5.25 -7.26 21.12
C HIS A 306 -4.41 -8.35 20.45
N SER A 307 -3.93 -8.11 19.23
CA SER A 307 -3.12 -9.06 18.46
C SER A 307 -1.60 -8.92 18.66
N ALA A 308 -1.15 -7.91 19.42
CA ALA A 308 0.26 -7.57 19.48
C ALA A 308 0.95 -8.13 20.74
N ASP A 309 1.83 -9.10 20.54
CA ASP A 309 2.66 -9.72 21.59
C ASP A 309 3.81 -8.80 22.05
N TYR A 310 3.49 -7.64 22.62
CA TYR A 310 4.50 -6.66 23.06
C TYR A 310 5.36 -7.15 24.25
N GLY A 311 4.98 -8.24 24.92
CA GLY A 311 5.69 -8.81 26.07
C GLY A 311 6.73 -9.89 25.74
N ASP A 312 6.70 -10.51 24.56
CA ASP A 312 7.62 -11.58 24.19
C ASP A 312 8.83 -11.06 23.40
N LEU A 313 10.01 -11.08 24.02
CA LEU A 313 11.28 -10.69 23.40
C LEU A 313 11.63 -11.54 22.18
N LYS A 314 11.25 -12.83 22.15
CA LYS A 314 11.49 -13.71 21.01
C LYS A 314 10.60 -13.31 19.84
N ALA A 315 9.29 -13.16 20.07
CA ALA A 315 8.35 -12.67 19.06
C ALA A 315 8.78 -11.30 18.52
N PHE A 316 9.16 -10.37 19.39
CA PHE A 316 9.69 -9.06 19.02
C PHE A 316 10.93 -9.17 18.12
N SER A 317 11.93 -9.96 18.51
CA SER A 317 13.17 -10.13 17.74
C SER A 317 12.92 -10.74 16.37
N LEU A 318 12.02 -11.71 16.29
CA LEU A 318 11.62 -12.32 15.02
C LEU A 318 10.85 -11.34 14.13
N ARG A 319 10.01 -10.48 14.71
CA ARG A 319 9.33 -9.40 13.98
C ARG A 319 10.32 -8.37 13.43
N VAL A 320 11.32 -7.97 14.22
CA VAL A 320 12.41 -7.08 13.77
C VAL A 320 13.16 -7.68 12.58
N LEU A 321 13.53 -8.96 12.66
CA LEU A 321 14.21 -9.65 11.55
C LEU A 321 13.33 -9.74 10.30
N SER A 322 12.04 -10.02 10.45
CA SER A 322 11.06 -10.06 9.35
C SER A 322 10.93 -8.69 8.67
N LEU A 323 10.78 -7.62 9.45
CA LEU A 323 10.62 -6.26 8.93
C LEU A 323 11.88 -5.72 8.25
N LEU A 324 13.07 -6.04 8.78
CA LEU A 324 14.33 -5.50 8.25
C LEU A 324 14.92 -6.33 7.13
N PHE A 325 14.89 -7.67 7.24
CA PHE A 325 15.67 -8.54 6.36
C PHE A 325 14.81 -9.62 5.69
N TRP A 326 14.41 -10.64 6.43
CA TRP A 326 13.79 -11.83 5.87
C TRP A 326 13.19 -12.72 6.96
N ARG A 327 12.01 -13.28 6.68
CA ARG A 327 11.46 -14.43 7.42
C ARG A 327 10.37 -15.13 6.61
N GLU A 328 10.32 -16.46 6.70
CA GLU A 328 9.31 -17.47 6.24
C GLU A 328 8.50 -17.16 4.97
N ASN A 329 7.86 -16.00 4.94
CA ASN A 329 6.88 -15.58 3.96
C ASN A 329 7.40 -14.45 3.04
N GLY A 330 8.38 -13.63 3.43
CA GLY A 330 8.86 -12.56 2.54
C GLY A 330 10.10 -11.79 2.98
N PHE A 331 10.46 -10.81 2.14
CA PHE A 331 11.58 -9.91 2.37
C PHE A 331 11.17 -8.72 3.23
N GLY A 332 12.01 -8.38 4.21
CA GLY A 332 11.99 -7.10 4.90
C GLY A 332 12.48 -5.96 4.01
N ILE A 333 12.54 -4.73 4.52
CA ILE A 333 12.91 -3.56 3.70
C ILE A 333 14.30 -3.69 3.08
N PHE A 334 15.31 -4.21 3.79
CA PHE A 334 16.66 -4.37 3.26
C PHE A 334 16.83 -5.66 2.45
N GLY A 335 15.96 -6.66 2.66
CA GLY A 335 15.85 -7.81 1.75
C GLY A 335 15.24 -7.40 0.41
N ALA A 336 14.18 -6.59 0.42
CA ALA A 336 13.48 -6.15 -0.79
C ALA A 336 14.23 -5.02 -1.52
N ALA A 337 14.87 -4.11 -0.77
CA ALA A 337 15.62 -2.97 -1.25
C ALA A 337 17.05 -2.91 -0.66
N PRO A 338 17.95 -3.86 -0.97
CA PRO A 338 19.34 -3.83 -0.47
C PRO A 338 20.11 -2.57 -0.86
N TRP A 339 19.76 -1.98 -2.01
CA TRP A 339 20.33 -0.71 -2.46
C TRP A 339 20.12 0.43 -1.44
N LEU A 340 19.04 0.38 -0.65
CA LEU A 340 18.77 1.35 0.40
C LEU A 340 19.78 1.21 1.54
N ALA A 341 20.02 -0.02 2.02
CA ALA A 341 21.02 -0.28 3.05
C ALA A 341 22.40 0.21 2.62
N VAL A 342 22.82 -0.13 1.40
CA VAL A 342 24.12 0.28 0.85
C VAL A 342 24.23 1.80 0.75
N ALA A 343 23.17 2.47 0.29
CA ALA A 343 23.17 3.93 0.19
C ALA A 343 23.23 4.60 1.58
N LEU A 344 22.51 4.09 2.57
CA LEU A 344 22.55 4.60 3.94
C LEU A 344 23.96 4.40 4.55
N LEU A 345 24.53 3.21 4.42
CA LEU A 345 25.89 2.89 4.89
C LEU A 345 26.93 3.81 4.24
N PHE A 346 26.86 4.00 2.92
CA PHE A 346 27.78 4.89 2.20
C PHE A 346 27.77 6.31 2.77
N VAL A 347 26.58 6.86 3.03
CA VAL A 347 26.40 8.21 3.58
C VAL A 347 26.96 8.33 5.00
N LEU A 348 26.73 7.31 5.83
CA LEU A 348 27.25 7.24 7.21
C LEU A 348 28.78 7.18 7.23
N LEU A 349 29.37 6.27 6.46
CA LEU A 349 30.82 6.04 6.43
C LEU A 349 31.59 7.26 5.91
N HIS A 350 31.09 7.92 4.86
CA HIS A 350 31.82 9.03 4.25
C HIS A 350 31.51 10.39 4.91
N ARG A 351 30.61 10.43 5.90
CA ARG A 351 30.12 11.65 6.60
C ARG A 351 29.74 12.80 5.66
N ARG A 352 29.46 12.52 4.38
CA ARG A 352 29.21 13.55 3.35
C ARG A 352 27.91 14.29 3.57
N TYR A 353 26.96 13.70 4.30
CA TYR A 353 25.68 14.33 4.62
C TYR A 353 25.85 15.69 5.30
N GLN A 354 26.95 15.92 6.02
CA GLN A 354 27.23 17.19 6.70
C GLN A 354 27.35 18.38 5.74
N ARG A 355 27.71 18.12 4.47
CA ARG A 355 27.82 19.13 3.41
C ARG A 355 26.52 19.34 2.65
N TRP A 356 25.51 18.50 2.88
CA TRP A 356 24.23 18.62 2.19
C TRP A 356 23.41 19.80 2.70
N SER A 357 22.44 20.23 1.90
CA SER A 357 21.39 21.14 2.36
C SER A 357 20.65 20.57 3.59
N TRP A 358 20.16 21.43 4.47
CA TRP A 358 19.42 20.99 5.66
C TRP A 358 18.23 20.12 5.32
N THR A 359 17.54 20.40 4.20
CA THR A 359 16.45 19.55 3.71
C THR A 359 16.89 18.10 3.52
N LEU A 360 18.02 17.86 2.86
CA LEU A 360 18.52 16.50 2.65
C LEU A 360 19.02 15.87 3.95
N GLN A 361 19.62 16.65 4.84
CA GLN A 361 20.01 16.18 6.18
C GLN A 361 18.79 15.74 6.99
N ILE A 362 17.72 16.54 6.98
CA ILE A 362 16.44 16.23 7.64
C ILE A 362 15.85 14.94 7.08
N LEU A 363 15.77 14.81 5.75
CA LEU A 363 15.25 13.58 5.13
C LEU A 363 16.10 12.35 5.50
N PHE A 364 17.42 12.46 5.42
CA PHE A 364 18.33 11.36 5.77
C PHE A 364 18.20 10.96 7.25
N ILE A 365 18.27 11.91 8.17
CA ILE A 365 18.12 11.65 9.61
C ILE A 365 16.73 11.10 9.91
N SER A 366 15.69 11.58 9.23
CA SER A 366 14.32 11.06 9.41
C SER A 366 14.21 9.59 9.00
N ILE A 367 14.94 9.12 7.96
CA ILE A 367 14.98 7.70 7.60
C ILE A 367 15.63 6.88 8.72
N LEU A 368 16.75 7.36 9.27
CA LEU A 368 17.47 6.69 10.35
C LEU A 368 16.65 6.58 11.65
N ILE A 369 15.78 7.56 11.92
CA ILE A 369 14.86 7.53 13.07
C ILE A 369 13.62 6.68 12.76
N MET A 370 13.07 6.83 11.56
CA MET A 370 11.81 6.20 11.17
C MET A 370 11.91 4.67 11.14
N ILE A 371 12.97 4.10 10.57
CA ILE A 371 13.12 2.64 10.46
C ILE A 371 13.02 1.97 11.84
N PRO A 372 13.86 2.30 12.84
CA PRO A 372 13.77 1.67 14.16
C PRO A 372 12.46 2.00 14.87
N LEU A 373 11.93 3.22 14.71
CA LEU A 373 10.66 3.61 15.34
C LEU A 373 9.48 2.77 14.84
N LEU A 374 9.36 2.61 13.52
CA LEU A 374 8.29 1.79 12.92
C LEU A 374 8.48 0.30 13.21
N VAL A 375 9.72 -0.18 13.24
CA VAL A 375 10.02 -1.58 13.62
C VAL A 375 9.63 -1.86 15.07
N GLY A 376 9.87 -0.91 15.98
CA GLY A 376 9.48 -1.03 17.38
C GLY A 376 7.97 -0.97 17.61
N LEU A 377 7.27 -0.15 16.83
CA LEU A 377 5.83 0.11 16.99
C LEU A 377 4.93 -0.83 16.18
N ALA A 378 5.46 -1.52 15.17
CA ALA A 378 4.66 -2.39 14.29
C ALA A 378 3.96 -3.49 15.12
N PRO A 379 2.63 -3.66 14.99
CA PRO A 379 1.90 -4.67 15.77
C PRO A 379 2.22 -6.09 15.29
N ASN A 380 2.47 -6.25 14.00
CA ASN A 380 2.85 -7.51 13.35
C ASN A 380 3.93 -7.24 12.28
N ASP A 381 4.33 -8.27 11.54
CA ASP A 381 5.38 -8.14 10.52
C ASP A 381 4.90 -7.44 9.24
N GLY A 382 3.59 -7.40 8.95
CA GLY A 382 2.99 -6.62 7.86
C GLY A 382 3.68 -6.81 6.50
N VAL A 383 4.34 -7.96 6.33
CA VAL A 383 5.11 -8.30 5.16
C VAL A 383 4.12 -8.68 4.08
N PHE A 384 4.06 -7.85 3.04
CA PHE A 384 3.29 -8.18 1.86
C PHE A 384 4.19 -8.99 0.94
N ASN A 385 4.07 -10.31 0.99
CA ASN A 385 5.00 -11.19 0.29
C ASN A 385 5.05 -10.89 -1.21
N PRO A 386 6.25 -10.83 -1.85
CA PRO A 386 7.62 -10.62 -1.32
C PRO A 386 8.17 -9.15 -1.29
N PHE A 387 7.39 -8.10 -1.04
CA PHE A 387 7.73 -6.69 -1.36
C PHE A 387 8.09 -5.76 -0.21
N GLY A 388 8.63 -6.28 0.88
CA GLY A 388 8.91 -5.44 2.04
C GLY A 388 7.67 -5.24 2.90
N PRO A 389 7.86 -4.72 4.12
CA PRO A 389 6.76 -4.48 5.02
C PRO A 389 6.04 -3.19 4.66
N ARG A 390 4.71 -3.27 4.56
CA ARG A 390 3.85 -2.11 4.25
C ARG A 390 4.02 -0.98 5.26
N TYR A 391 4.35 -1.32 6.52
CA TYR A 391 4.65 -0.37 7.58
C TYR A 391 5.78 0.61 7.22
N LEU A 392 6.80 0.16 6.48
CA LEU A 392 7.95 0.98 6.10
C LEU A 392 7.78 1.66 4.73
N ALA A 393 6.60 1.62 4.12
CA ALA A 393 6.36 2.21 2.80
C ALA A 393 6.66 3.72 2.75
N LEU A 394 6.45 4.43 3.86
CA LEU A 394 6.75 5.86 4.01
C LEU A 394 8.25 6.19 3.93
N VAL A 395 9.14 5.19 4.05
CA VAL A 395 10.60 5.35 3.91
C VAL A 395 10.99 5.56 2.45
N TYR A 396 10.27 4.96 1.50
CA TYR A 396 10.71 4.86 0.10
C TYR A 396 10.89 6.21 -0.58
N PHE A 397 9.97 7.17 -0.41
CA PHE A 397 10.10 8.47 -1.07
C PHE A 397 11.23 9.33 -0.53
N PRO A 398 11.36 9.56 0.80
CA PRO A 398 12.56 10.16 1.37
C PRO A 398 13.84 9.47 0.91
N ALA A 399 13.85 8.13 0.88
CA ALA A 399 14.99 7.34 0.45
C ALA A 399 15.36 7.60 -1.01
N VAL A 400 14.41 7.54 -1.95
CA VAL A 400 14.68 7.83 -3.37
C VAL A 400 15.25 9.24 -3.56
N ILE A 401 14.72 10.24 -2.84
CA ILE A 401 15.23 11.61 -2.89
C ILE A 401 16.67 11.70 -2.36
N VAL A 402 16.95 11.09 -1.20
CA VAL A 402 18.29 11.07 -0.61
C VAL A 402 19.25 10.34 -1.54
N VAL A 403 18.90 9.13 -1.99
CA VAL A 403 19.72 8.31 -2.89
C VAL A 403 19.98 8.98 -4.22
N SER A 404 19.03 9.73 -4.79
CA SER A 404 19.27 10.55 -5.97
C SER A 404 20.42 11.53 -5.77
N GLN A 405 20.52 12.16 -4.59
CA GLN A 405 21.68 13.00 -4.27
C GLN A 405 22.95 12.18 -4.09
N VAL A 406 22.88 11.07 -3.33
CA VAL A 406 24.05 10.21 -3.11
C VAL A 406 24.65 9.75 -4.45
N ARG A 407 23.82 9.37 -5.42
CA ARG A 407 24.25 8.97 -6.78
C ARG A 407 25.02 10.05 -7.52
N ARG A 408 24.71 11.32 -7.31
CA ARG A 408 25.49 12.44 -7.89
C ARG A 408 26.84 12.58 -7.22
N ASP A 409 26.86 12.33 -5.91
CA ASP A 409 28.06 12.40 -5.09
C ASP A 409 28.96 11.15 -5.29
N PHE A 410 28.42 10.02 -5.77
CA PHE A 410 29.12 8.76 -6.07
C PHE A 410 30.17 8.85 -7.21
N LYS A 411 30.48 10.04 -7.73
CA LYS A 411 31.66 10.29 -8.58
C LYS A 411 32.94 10.08 -7.75
N ILE A 412 33.32 8.82 -7.51
CA ILE A 412 34.51 8.43 -6.77
C ILE A 412 35.44 7.70 -7.73
N ASP A 413 36.56 8.35 -8.03
CA ASP A 413 37.59 7.90 -8.95
C ASP A 413 38.69 7.05 -8.28
N GLU A 414 38.40 6.19 -7.29
CA GLU A 414 39.23 5.00 -6.91
C GLU A 414 38.79 4.31 -5.59
N GLY A 415 39.10 3.00 -5.45
CA GLY A 415 39.03 2.24 -4.19
C GLY A 415 37.63 1.73 -3.75
N ALA A 416 37.40 1.70 -2.43
CA ALA A 416 36.21 1.13 -1.77
C ALA A 416 34.87 1.73 -2.24
N GLY A 417 34.87 2.97 -2.73
CA GLY A 417 33.68 3.61 -3.32
C GLY A 417 33.19 2.92 -4.59
N ARG A 418 34.09 2.32 -5.38
CA ARG A 418 33.76 1.57 -6.59
C ARG A 418 33.07 0.24 -6.25
N TRP A 419 33.54 -0.46 -5.22
CA TRP A 419 32.89 -1.69 -4.74
C TRP A 419 31.48 -1.40 -4.21
N LEU A 420 31.31 -0.38 -3.35
CA LEU A 420 29.99 0.03 -2.86
C LEU A 420 29.02 0.40 -3.99
N LEU A 421 29.51 1.02 -5.07
CA LEU A 421 28.70 1.31 -6.25
C LEU A 421 28.25 0.03 -6.98
N TRP A 422 29.13 -0.98 -7.09
CA TRP A 422 28.75 -2.29 -7.65
C TRP A 422 27.71 -3.00 -6.78
N VAL A 423 27.90 -3.04 -5.45
CA VAL A 423 26.91 -3.62 -4.54
C VAL A 423 25.58 -2.86 -4.62
N TYR A 424 25.63 -1.53 -4.72
CA TYR A 424 24.44 -0.70 -4.92
C TYR A 424 23.69 -1.06 -6.21
N ARG A 425 24.40 -1.20 -7.34
CA ARG A 425 23.80 -1.60 -8.63
C ARG A 425 23.26 -3.02 -8.60
N ALA A 426 23.98 -3.96 -7.99
CA ALA A 426 23.51 -5.32 -7.78
C ALA A 426 22.22 -5.33 -6.92
N GLY A 427 22.17 -4.51 -5.87
CA GLY A 427 20.98 -4.32 -5.04
C GLY A 427 19.78 -3.74 -5.80
N LEU A 428 20.01 -2.84 -6.76
CA LEU A 428 18.96 -2.35 -7.67
C LEU A 428 18.46 -3.47 -8.61
N GLY A 429 19.39 -4.25 -9.18
CA GLY A 429 19.06 -5.40 -10.02
C GLY A 429 18.24 -6.44 -9.26
N TRP A 430 18.59 -6.70 -8.01
CA TRP A 430 17.85 -7.57 -7.11
C TRP A 430 16.42 -7.09 -6.86
N SER A 431 16.23 -5.81 -6.51
CA SER A 431 14.87 -5.26 -6.33
C SER A 431 14.04 -5.32 -7.62
N ALA A 432 14.66 -5.10 -8.78
CA ALA A 432 13.98 -5.24 -10.07
C ALA A 432 13.60 -6.69 -10.39
N LEU A 433 14.44 -7.66 -10.04
CA LEU A 433 14.12 -9.07 -10.15
C LEU A 433 12.93 -9.45 -9.26
N LEU A 434 12.96 -9.03 -7.98
CA LEU A 434 11.84 -9.24 -7.07
C LEU A 434 10.55 -8.62 -7.60
N PHE A 435 10.64 -7.41 -8.18
CA PHE A 435 9.51 -6.76 -8.83
C PHE A 435 8.92 -7.60 -9.98
N ILE A 436 9.75 -8.23 -10.82
CA ILE A 436 9.25 -9.09 -11.90
C ILE A 436 8.57 -10.34 -11.32
N VAL A 437 9.20 -10.97 -10.33
CA VAL A 437 8.62 -12.13 -9.62
C VAL A 437 7.26 -11.75 -9.00
N ALA A 438 7.13 -10.52 -8.49
CA ALA A 438 5.88 -9.96 -8.01
C ALA A 438 4.76 -9.98 -9.01
N VAL A 439 5.02 -9.38 -10.17
CA VAL A 439 4.02 -9.18 -11.20
C VAL A 439 3.56 -10.54 -11.70
N LEU A 440 4.48 -11.49 -11.83
CA LEU A 440 4.17 -12.87 -12.18
C LEU A 440 3.32 -13.58 -11.10
N ALA A 441 3.71 -13.49 -9.83
CA ALA A 441 2.97 -14.09 -8.73
C ALA A 441 1.54 -13.49 -8.61
N LEU A 442 1.42 -12.17 -8.70
CA LEU A 442 0.14 -11.46 -8.69
C LEU A 442 -0.73 -11.83 -9.90
N ARG A 443 -0.14 -11.95 -11.10
CA ARG A 443 -0.86 -12.38 -12.30
C ARG A 443 -1.43 -13.79 -12.14
N LEU A 444 -0.61 -14.73 -11.63
CA LEU A 444 -1.03 -16.12 -11.42
C LEU A 444 -2.10 -16.22 -10.33
N GLY A 445 -1.92 -15.50 -9.23
CA GLY A 445 -2.90 -15.41 -8.15
C GLY A 445 -4.24 -14.84 -8.62
N ALA A 446 -4.21 -13.68 -9.28
CA ALA A 446 -5.41 -13.03 -9.82
C ALA A 446 -6.11 -13.90 -10.87
N GLY A 447 -5.36 -14.55 -11.77
CA GLY A 447 -5.93 -15.48 -12.75
C GLY A 447 -6.64 -16.67 -12.08
N SER A 448 -6.04 -17.25 -11.04
CA SER A 448 -6.64 -18.31 -10.24
C SER A 448 -7.92 -17.85 -9.53
N ASN A 449 -7.89 -16.66 -8.92
CA ASN A 449 -9.05 -16.08 -8.24
C ASN A 449 -10.20 -15.79 -9.21
N VAL A 450 -9.91 -15.19 -10.37
CA VAL A 450 -10.92 -14.92 -11.40
C VAL A 450 -11.54 -16.22 -11.91
N LYS A 451 -10.73 -17.27 -12.10
CA LYS A 451 -11.24 -18.59 -12.50
C LYS A 451 -12.17 -19.18 -11.43
N PHE A 452 -11.74 -19.18 -10.16
CA PHE A 452 -12.56 -19.63 -9.04
C PHE A 452 -13.89 -18.86 -8.96
N GLN A 453 -13.85 -17.54 -9.10
CA GLN A 453 -15.04 -16.69 -9.07
C GLN A 453 -16.02 -17.00 -10.21
N LYS A 454 -15.51 -17.30 -11.41
CA LYS A 454 -16.33 -17.71 -12.55
C LYS A 454 -16.96 -19.08 -12.34
N GLU A 455 -16.20 -20.04 -11.83
CA GLU A 455 -16.71 -21.37 -11.49
C GLU A 455 -17.79 -21.28 -10.40
N LEU A 456 -17.52 -20.52 -9.34
CA LEU A 456 -18.47 -20.28 -8.26
C LEU A 456 -19.77 -19.61 -8.73
N ALA A 457 -19.67 -18.64 -9.65
CA ALA A 457 -20.83 -17.95 -10.19
C ALA A 457 -21.82 -18.90 -10.91
N GLN A 458 -21.29 -19.97 -11.53
CA GLN A 458 -22.06 -20.96 -12.29
C GLN A 458 -22.70 -22.04 -11.42
N LEU A 459 -22.28 -22.17 -10.15
CA LEU A 459 -22.84 -23.17 -9.25
C LEU A 459 -24.25 -22.76 -8.79
N PRO A 460 -25.24 -23.66 -8.85
CA PRO A 460 -26.59 -23.41 -8.35
C PRO A 460 -26.61 -23.36 -6.81
N GLY A 461 -27.55 -22.61 -6.24
CA GLY A 461 -27.72 -22.46 -4.80
C GLY A 461 -28.30 -21.10 -4.45
N ASP A 462 -29.34 -21.06 -3.61
CA ASP A 462 -29.96 -19.82 -3.14
C ASP A 462 -29.15 -19.18 -1.99
N VAL A 463 -28.47 -20.02 -1.20
CA VAL A 463 -27.57 -19.62 -0.10
C VAL A 463 -26.24 -20.37 -0.19
N ARG A 464 -25.15 -19.70 0.17
CA ARG A 464 -23.80 -20.27 0.20
C ARG A 464 -23.35 -20.49 1.64
N LEU A 465 -22.98 -21.72 1.98
CA LEU A 465 -22.35 -22.08 3.23
C LEU A 465 -20.86 -22.36 2.98
N ILE A 466 -19.97 -21.62 3.64
CA ILE A 466 -18.52 -21.75 3.45
C ILE A 466 -17.89 -22.26 4.74
N GLY A 467 -17.42 -23.51 4.74
CA GLY A 467 -16.71 -24.11 5.87
C GLY A 467 -15.19 -23.97 5.82
N GLU A 468 -14.63 -23.39 4.75
CA GLU A 468 -13.18 -23.21 4.59
C GLU A 468 -12.84 -21.73 4.39
N ASN A 469 -12.20 -21.11 5.38
CA ASN A 469 -11.80 -19.70 5.36
C ASN A 469 -10.96 -19.31 4.12
N ARG A 470 -10.19 -20.25 3.55
CA ARG A 470 -9.39 -20.00 2.34
C ARG A 470 -10.24 -19.74 1.10
N LEU A 471 -11.41 -20.36 1.00
CA LEU A 471 -12.35 -20.14 -0.10
C LEU A 471 -13.03 -18.79 0.04
N LEU A 472 -13.35 -18.42 1.28
CA LEU A 472 -13.93 -17.13 1.60
C LEU A 472 -13.05 -15.96 1.12
N TYR A 473 -11.73 -16.05 1.33
CA TYR A 473 -10.79 -15.02 0.85
C TYR A 473 -10.65 -14.94 -0.68
N LYS A 474 -11.27 -15.84 -1.44
CA LYS A 474 -11.23 -15.86 -2.91
C LYS A 474 -12.52 -15.41 -3.57
N LEU A 475 -13.58 -15.18 -2.79
CA LEU A 475 -14.88 -14.74 -3.30
C LEU A 475 -14.75 -13.44 -4.12
N GLY A 476 -13.95 -12.49 -3.64
CA GLY A 476 -13.78 -11.18 -4.30
C GLY A 476 -15.11 -10.55 -4.67
N LEU A 477 -15.34 -10.29 -5.96
CA LEU A 477 -16.57 -9.64 -6.41
C LEU A 477 -17.81 -10.54 -6.26
N GLN A 478 -17.64 -11.86 -6.17
CA GLN A 478 -18.75 -12.79 -5.93
C GLN A 478 -19.34 -12.67 -4.52
N TYR A 479 -18.66 -11.98 -3.60
CA TYR A 479 -19.23 -11.67 -2.29
C TYR A 479 -20.46 -10.77 -2.39
N PHE A 480 -20.52 -9.89 -3.40
CA PHE A 480 -21.64 -8.97 -3.63
C PHE A 480 -22.74 -9.59 -4.51
N ASP A 481 -22.66 -10.88 -4.78
CA ASP A 481 -23.76 -11.63 -5.36
C ASP A 481 -24.98 -11.56 -4.41
N PRO A 482 -26.22 -11.42 -4.92
CA PRO A 482 -27.41 -11.38 -4.07
C PRO A 482 -27.60 -12.60 -3.16
N ARG A 483 -26.96 -13.73 -3.49
CA ARG A 483 -26.99 -14.96 -2.68
C ARG A 483 -26.30 -14.74 -1.33
N PRO A 484 -27.01 -14.92 -0.21
CA PRO A 484 -26.41 -14.81 1.12
C PRO A 484 -25.24 -15.79 1.26
N THR A 485 -24.15 -15.31 1.88
CA THR A 485 -22.95 -16.10 2.11
C THR A 485 -22.71 -16.17 3.62
N LEU A 486 -22.84 -17.38 4.16
CA LEU A 486 -22.68 -17.71 5.57
C LEU A 486 -21.40 -18.51 5.77
N THR A 487 -20.67 -18.24 6.84
CA THR A 487 -19.40 -18.92 7.13
C THR A 487 -19.52 -19.80 8.36
N LEU A 488 -18.96 -20.99 8.25
CA LEU A 488 -19.04 -22.05 9.25
C LEU A 488 -17.65 -22.26 9.86
N TYR A 489 -17.47 -21.83 11.11
CA TYR A 489 -16.23 -22.05 11.87
C TYR A 489 -16.32 -23.26 12.79
N SER A 490 -17.55 -23.72 13.08
CA SER A 490 -17.82 -24.81 14.01
C SER A 490 -19.01 -25.64 13.55
N GLN A 491 -19.19 -26.81 14.18
CA GLN A 491 -20.41 -27.61 14.01
C GLN A 491 -21.66 -26.85 14.47
N ALA A 492 -21.54 -26.03 15.52
CA ALA A 492 -22.64 -25.22 16.03
C ALA A 492 -23.08 -24.16 15.01
N ASP A 493 -22.14 -23.55 14.30
CA ASP A 493 -22.42 -22.59 13.22
C ASP A 493 -23.23 -23.25 12.08
N LEU A 494 -22.94 -24.51 11.77
CA LEU A 494 -23.71 -25.27 10.78
C LEU A 494 -25.14 -25.51 11.26
N GLU A 495 -25.33 -25.89 12.52
CA GLU A 495 -26.66 -26.09 13.10
C GLU A 495 -27.47 -24.78 13.15
N GLU A 496 -26.83 -23.68 13.53
CA GLU A 496 -27.39 -22.35 13.53
C GLU A 496 -27.78 -21.91 12.11
N ALA A 497 -26.88 -22.05 11.13
CA ALA A 497 -27.15 -21.72 9.74
C ALA A 497 -28.31 -22.55 9.16
N LEU A 498 -28.34 -23.86 9.41
CA LEU A 498 -29.43 -24.72 8.94
C LEU A 498 -30.77 -24.38 9.61
N THR A 499 -30.75 -24.01 10.89
CA THR A 499 -31.96 -23.57 11.62
C THR A 499 -32.49 -22.26 11.06
N SER A 500 -31.59 -21.31 10.80
CA SER A 500 -31.88 -20.01 10.20
C SER A 500 -32.44 -20.16 8.77
N ILE A 501 -31.83 -21.00 7.94
CA ILE A 501 -32.29 -21.28 6.56
C ILE A 501 -33.68 -21.92 6.55
N LYS A 502 -34.00 -22.83 7.50
CA LYS A 502 -35.34 -23.43 7.59
C LYS A 502 -36.46 -22.41 7.80
N GLN A 503 -36.15 -21.25 8.39
CA GLN A 503 -37.11 -20.16 8.60
C GLN A 503 -37.36 -19.36 7.31
N ARG A 504 -36.60 -19.60 6.24
CA ARG A 504 -36.66 -18.93 4.95
C ARG A 504 -37.17 -19.88 3.86
N PRO A 505 -38.50 -20.03 3.70
CA PRO A 505 -39.08 -20.98 2.74
C PRO A 505 -38.83 -20.61 1.28
N ASP A 506 -38.38 -19.37 1.02
CA ASP A 506 -37.93 -18.90 -0.29
C ASP A 506 -36.63 -19.58 -0.75
N LEU A 507 -35.81 -20.08 0.18
CA LEU A 507 -34.54 -20.72 -0.11
C LEU A 507 -34.74 -22.22 -0.28
N LYS A 508 -34.49 -22.70 -1.51
CA LYS A 508 -34.74 -24.10 -1.88
C LYS A 508 -33.48 -24.90 -2.02
N THR A 509 -32.33 -24.26 -2.23
CA THR A 509 -31.06 -24.90 -2.55
C THR A 509 -29.89 -24.31 -1.76
N ILE A 510 -29.00 -25.17 -1.26
CA ILE A 510 -27.86 -24.78 -0.42
C ILE A 510 -26.56 -25.18 -1.12
N LEU A 511 -25.70 -24.21 -1.42
CA LEU A 511 -24.35 -24.48 -1.91
C LEU A 511 -23.38 -24.59 -0.73
N LEU A 512 -22.91 -25.80 -0.42
CA LEU A 512 -21.91 -26.05 0.62
C LEU A 512 -20.51 -26.14 0.03
N LEU A 513 -19.63 -25.21 0.43
CA LEU A 513 -18.23 -25.14 0.04
C LEU A 513 -17.35 -25.52 1.23
N GLN A 514 -16.72 -26.70 1.18
CA GLN A 514 -15.85 -27.21 2.25
C GLN A 514 -14.54 -27.76 1.67
N GLY A 515 -13.46 -27.67 2.46
CA GLY A 515 -12.20 -28.35 2.16
C GLY A 515 -12.19 -29.81 2.67
N PRO A 516 -11.27 -30.64 2.19
CA PRO A 516 -11.15 -32.03 2.63
C PRO A 516 -10.41 -32.17 3.98
N PRO A 517 -10.80 -33.14 4.84
CA PRO A 517 -12.02 -33.95 4.79
C PRO A 517 -13.23 -33.23 5.41
N PRO A 518 -14.45 -33.42 4.89
CA PRO A 518 -15.64 -32.82 5.49
C PRO A 518 -15.90 -33.44 6.88
N PRO A 519 -16.41 -32.66 7.86
CA PRO A 519 -16.93 -33.23 9.10
C PRO A 519 -18.06 -34.23 8.77
N GLU A 520 -18.13 -35.35 9.52
CA GLU A 520 -19.21 -36.31 9.34
C GLU A 520 -20.56 -35.65 9.61
N LEU A 521 -21.34 -35.43 8.55
CA LEU A 521 -22.69 -34.88 8.66
C LEU A 521 -23.60 -35.87 9.39
N SER A 522 -24.31 -35.41 10.41
CA SER A 522 -25.31 -36.20 11.14
C SER A 522 -26.50 -36.56 10.23
N THR A 523 -27.25 -37.60 10.60
CA THR A 523 -28.45 -38.03 9.87
C THR A 523 -29.46 -36.88 9.70
N THR A 524 -29.65 -36.08 10.75
CA THR A 524 -30.51 -34.89 10.73
C THR A 524 -29.98 -33.82 9.77
N GLN A 525 -28.67 -33.56 9.74
CA GLN A 525 -28.07 -32.60 8.80
C GLN A 525 -28.24 -33.07 7.36
N LYS A 526 -28.02 -34.36 7.08
CA LYS A 526 -28.26 -34.97 5.77
C LYS A 526 -29.72 -34.87 5.35
N GLU A 527 -30.66 -35.03 6.28
CA GLU A 527 -32.10 -34.91 6.00
C GLU A 527 -32.50 -33.46 5.68
N ILE A 528 -31.96 -32.47 6.39
CA ILE A 528 -32.20 -31.05 6.11
C ILE A 528 -31.63 -30.69 4.74
N LEU A 529 -30.38 -31.07 4.48
CA LEU A 529 -29.70 -30.85 3.20
C LEU A 529 -30.39 -31.59 2.04
N GLY A 530 -30.94 -32.77 2.30
CA GLY A 530 -31.70 -33.58 1.33
C GLY A 530 -33.09 -33.04 1.01
N ARG A 531 -33.75 -32.36 1.96
CA ARG A 531 -35.03 -31.66 1.73
C ARG A 531 -34.86 -30.36 0.93
N THR A 532 -33.69 -29.72 1.01
CA THR A 532 -33.33 -28.51 0.24
C THR A 532 -32.71 -28.80 -1.14
N GLY A 533 -33.15 -29.85 -1.84
CA GLY A 533 -33.04 -30.01 -3.31
C GLY A 533 -31.66 -30.02 -4.01
N ALA A 534 -30.55 -29.63 -3.39
CA ALA A 534 -29.24 -29.60 -4.01
C ALA A 534 -28.14 -29.49 -2.95
N LEU A 535 -27.49 -30.60 -2.63
CA LEU A 535 -26.16 -30.58 -2.02
C LEU A 535 -25.15 -30.83 -3.16
N GLN A 536 -24.51 -29.77 -3.65
CA GLN A 536 -23.29 -29.92 -4.44
C GLN A 536 -22.10 -29.70 -3.52
N ILE A 537 -21.52 -30.80 -3.04
CA ILE A 537 -20.23 -30.77 -2.35
C ILE A 537 -19.19 -30.48 -3.43
N PHE A 538 -18.65 -29.27 -3.44
CA PHE A 538 -17.47 -28.99 -4.24
C PHE A 538 -16.25 -29.52 -3.48
N GLU A 539 -15.90 -30.78 -3.71
CA GLU A 539 -14.56 -31.26 -3.41
C GLU A 539 -13.60 -30.58 -4.36
N ALA A 540 -13.01 -29.50 -3.89
CA ALA A 540 -11.87 -28.87 -4.50
C ALA A 540 -10.81 -29.97 -4.72
N ASP A 541 -10.65 -30.46 -5.96
CA ASP A 541 -9.70 -31.51 -6.38
C ASP A 541 -8.36 -31.32 -5.67
N ALA A 542 -8.19 -32.07 -4.58
CA ALA A 542 -7.12 -31.84 -3.61
C ALA A 542 -5.75 -31.97 -4.29
N ALA A 543 -5.66 -32.72 -5.39
CA ALA A 543 -4.46 -32.86 -6.20
C ALA A 543 -4.16 -31.62 -7.05
N LYS A 544 -5.17 -30.98 -7.67
CA LYS A 544 -5.00 -29.68 -8.37
C LYS A 544 -4.73 -28.54 -7.40
N TRP A 545 -5.38 -28.53 -6.23
CA TRP A 545 -5.13 -27.54 -5.20
C TRP A 545 -3.77 -27.74 -4.53
N LYS A 546 -3.35 -28.98 -4.33
CA LYS A 546 -1.97 -29.32 -3.95
C LYS A 546 -1.00 -28.90 -5.05
N GLN A 547 -1.30 -29.00 -6.35
CA GLN A 547 -0.43 -28.47 -7.40
C GLN A 547 -0.31 -26.93 -7.41
N ILE A 548 -1.41 -26.21 -7.19
CA ILE A 548 -1.41 -24.74 -7.13
C ILE A 548 -0.71 -24.26 -5.85
N ASN A 549 -0.97 -24.92 -4.73
CA ASN A 549 -0.30 -24.67 -3.46
C ASN A 549 1.17 -25.09 -3.53
N ASP A 550 1.51 -26.24 -4.11
CA ASP A 550 2.89 -26.68 -4.37
C ASP A 550 3.59 -25.71 -5.31
N PHE A 551 2.89 -25.06 -6.24
CA PHE A 551 3.49 -24.03 -7.10
C PHE A 551 3.74 -22.72 -6.34
N ALA A 552 2.80 -22.27 -5.51
CA ALA A 552 2.98 -21.15 -4.59
C ALA A 552 4.07 -21.46 -3.54
N ASP A 553 4.12 -22.69 -3.07
CA ASP A 553 5.14 -23.25 -2.19
C ASP A 553 6.47 -23.44 -2.92
N ARG A 554 6.49 -23.69 -4.23
CA ARG A 554 7.71 -23.73 -5.05
C ARG A 554 8.25 -22.33 -5.33
N LEU A 555 7.37 -21.33 -5.43
CA LEU A 555 7.74 -19.91 -5.40
C LEU A 555 8.31 -19.52 -4.02
N SER A 556 7.74 -20.07 -2.94
CA SER A 556 8.37 -20.00 -1.62
C SER A 556 9.56 -20.98 -1.46
N VAL A 557 9.81 -21.90 -2.39
CA VAL A 557 11.05 -22.71 -2.47
C VAL A 557 12.18 -21.90 -3.10
N VAL A 558 11.92 -20.94 -3.99
CA VAL A 558 12.95 -19.93 -4.33
C VAL A 558 13.39 -19.16 -3.06
N CYS A 559 12.45 -18.98 -2.13
CA CYS A 559 12.65 -18.38 -0.82
C CYS A 559 13.33 -19.37 0.18
N ARG A 560 13.00 -20.67 0.16
CA ARG A 560 13.60 -21.72 1.01
C ARG A 560 14.98 -22.20 0.51
N LEU A 561 15.25 -22.19 -0.78
CA LEU A 561 16.56 -22.54 -1.37
C LEU A 561 17.64 -21.58 -0.85
N GLN A 562 17.33 -20.30 -0.62
CA GLN A 562 18.25 -19.36 0.01
C GLN A 562 18.46 -19.62 1.51
N HIS A 563 17.46 -20.13 2.23
CA HIS A 563 17.59 -20.55 3.63
C HIS A 563 18.51 -21.79 3.75
N ASP A 564 18.44 -22.72 2.80
CA ASP A 564 19.37 -23.86 2.74
C ASP A 564 20.78 -23.46 2.28
N PHE A 565 20.90 -22.45 1.40
CA PHE A 565 22.18 -21.82 1.04
C PHE A 565 22.80 -21.02 2.22
N ALA A 566 22.00 -20.45 3.11
CA ALA A 566 22.46 -19.74 4.30
C ALA A 566 22.82 -20.67 5.48
N ARG A 567 22.15 -21.83 5.60
CA ARG A 567 22.50 -22.89 6.58
C ARG A 567 23.74 -23.68 6.19
N LYS A 568 23.99 -23.88 4.89
CA LYS A 568 25.22 -24.50 4.39
C LYS A 568 26.30 -23.43 4.25
N GLY A 569 26.92 -23.10 5.39
CA GLY A 569 27.93 -22.05 5.54
C GLY A 569 28.94 -22.01 4.38
N PHE A 570 29.11 -20.81 3.82
CA PHE A 570 30.13 -20.50 2.83
C PHE A 570 31.50 -20.48 3.53
N THR A 571 32.12 -21.65 3.72
CA THR A 571 33.56 -21.74 3.93
C THR A 571 34.22 -21.49 2.58
N ALA A 572 34.69 -20.25 2.38
CA ALA A 572 35.56 -19.90 1.29
C ALA A 572 36.84 -20.76 1.36
N ARG A 573 36.91 -21.82 0.56
CA ARG A 573 38.18 -22.43 0.16
C ARG A 573 38.53 -21.92 -1.22
N LEU A 574 39.49 -20.99 -1.25
CA LEU A 574 40.30 -20.65 -2.41
C LEU A 574 40.83 -21.95 -3.02
N PHE A 575 40.32 -22.32 -4.20
CA PHE A 575 41.04 -23.25 -5.06
C PHE A 575 41.98 -22.43 -5.94
N ARG A 576 43.28 -22.60 -5.65
CA ARG A 576 44.39 -22.24 -6.53
C ARG A 576 44.28 -23.08 -7.80
N CYS A 577 44.43 -22.43 -8.95
CA CYS A 577 44.72 -23.09 -10.21
C CYS A 577 46.04 -23.87 -10.11
N GLN A 578 46.00 -25.14 -10.49
CA GLN A 578 46.96 -25.77 -11.39
C GLN A 578 46.18 -26.55 -12.43
#